data_AF-A0A8J6ZSQ0-F1
#
_entry.id   AF-A0A8J6ZSQ0-F1
#
_cell.length_a   1.000
_cell.length_b   1.000
_cell.length_c   1.000
_cell.angle_alpha   90.00
_cell.angle_beta   90.00
_cell.angle_gamma   90.00
#
_symmetry.space_group_name_H-M   'P 1'
#
loop_
_entity.id
_entity.type
_entity.pdbx_description
1 polymer ?
#
loop_
_entity_poly.entity_id
_entity_poly.type
_entity_poly.pdbx_seq_one_letter_code
_entity_poly.pdbx_strand_id
1 'polypeptide(L)'
;MEREALTIRFPAKLLQKIRALKREDESLNDLVVQALEKEMKWRSAWVAHEQIQIIREQVKQRTGVHPDPVPLIRRLREGEARRD
;
A
#
# COMPACT_ATOMS: atom_id res chain seq x y z
N MET A 1 -26.86 5.66 -0.37
CA MET A 1 -25.75 5.74 -1.36
C MET A 1 -26.39 5.83 -2.72
N GLU A 2 -26.18 6.94 -3.42
CA GLU A 2 -26.55 7.04 -4.84
C GLU A 2 -25.77 5.97 -5.62
N ARG A 3 -26.48 5.20 -6.45
CA ARG A 3 -25.89 4.15 -7.27
C ARG A 3 -26.00 4.59 -8.72
N GLU A 4 -24.86 4.87 -9.35
CA GLU A 4 -24.77 5.12 -10.78
C GLU A 4 -24.55 3.80 -11.52
N ALA A 5 -25.30 3.58 -12.60
CA ALA A 5 -25.17 2.40 -13.43
C ALA A 5 -24.23 2.68 -14.61
N LEU A 6 -23.13 1.94 -14.70
CA LEU A 6 -22.16 2.02 -15.79
C LEU A 6 -22.20 0.73 -16.62
N THR A 7 -22.36 0.86 -17.94
CA THR A 7 -22.25 -0.27 -18.86
C THR A 7 -20.84 -0.35 -19.43
N ILE A 8 -20.11 -1.43 -19.10
CA ILE A 8 -18.74 -1.66 -19.56
C ILE A 8 -18.72 -2.84 -20.53
N ARG A 9 -18.03 -2.70 -21.66
CA ARG A 9 -17.81 -3.81 -22.60
C ARG A 9 -16.58 -4.60 -22.18
N PHE A 10 -16.78 -5.87 -21.86
CA PHE A 10 -15.69 -6.80 -21.55
C PHE A 10 -15.33 -7.66 -22.75
N PRO A 11 -14.04 -7.96 -22.97
CA PRO A 11 -13.63 -8.96 -23.94
C PRO A 11 -14.27 -10.32 -23.61
N ALA A 12 -14.84 -10.99 -24.63
CA ALA A 12 -15.56 -12.26 -24.43
C ALA A 12 -14.71 -13.34 -23.74
N LYS A 13 -13.40 -13.39 -24.05
CA LYS A 13 -12.44 -14.31 -23.40
C LYS A 13 -12.32 -14.05 -21.90
N LEU A 14 -12.39 -12.80 -21.46
CA LEU A 14 -12.32 -12.44 -20.04
C LEU A 14 -13.60 -12.86 -19.32
N LEU A 15 -14.76 -12.62 -19.92
CA LEU A 15 -16.05 -13.06 -19.36
C LEU A 15 -16.13 -14.57 -19.18
N GLN A 16 -15.61 -15.35 -20.14
CA GLN A 16 -15.53 -16.80 -20.03
C GLN A 16 -14.68 -17.24 -18.83
N LYS A 17 -13.50 -16.63 -18.65
CA LYS A 17 -12.64 -16.91 -17.50
C LYS A 17 -13.33 -16.57 -16.18
N ILE A 18 -13.98 -15.41 -16.11
CA ILE A 18 -14.70 -14.99 -14.90
C ILE A 18 -15.83 -15.97 -14.59
N ARG A 19 -16.61 -16.40 -15.59
CA ARG A 19 -17.66 -17.42 -15.41
C ARG A 19 -17.10 -18.76 -14.93
N ALA A 20 -15.93 -19.17 -15.39
CA ALA A 20 -15.28 -20.41 -14.96
C ALA A 20 -14.70 -20.33 -13.53
N LEU A 21 -14.31 -19.14 -13.08
CA LEU A 21 -13.79 -18.89 -11.73
C LEU A 21 -14.89 -18.61 -10.69
N LYS A 22 -16.10 -18.30 -11.17
CA LYS A 22 -17.24 -17.94 -10.35
C LYS A 22 -17.74 -19.16 -9.57
N ARG A 23 -18.00 -19.01 -8.27
CA ARG A 23 -18.76 -19.99 -7.49
C ARG A 23 -20.25 -19.86 -7.84
N GLU A 24 -20.99 -20.97 -7.83
CA GLU A 24 -22.38 -21.02 -8.33
C GLU A 24 -23.30 -19.95 -7.70
N ASP A 25 -23.05 -19.58 -6.43
CA ASP A 25 -23.89 -18.67 -5.65
C ASP A 25 -23.51 -17.17 -5.72
N GLU A 26 -22.40 -16.78 -6.35
CA GLU A 26 -22.00 -15.37 -6.39
C GLU A 26 -22.74 -14.59 -7.48
N SER A 27 -22.88 -13.26 -7.35
CA SER A 27 -23.31 -12.41 -8.47
C SER A 27 -22.07 -11.97 -9.26
N LEU A 28 -22.15 -11.99 -10.60
CA LEU A 28 -21.06 -11.45 -11.43
C LEU A 28 -20.83 -9.97 -11.13
N ASN A 29 -21.90 -9.23 -10.81
CA ASN A 29 -21.82 -7.82 -10.49
C ASN A 29 -21.03 -7.59 -9.20
N ASP A 30 -21.31 -8.37 -8.16
CA ASP A 30 -20.65 -8.24 -6.86
C ASP A 30 -19.15 -8.56 -6.97
N LEU A 31 -18.79 -9.57 -7.77
CA LEU A 31 -17.40 -9.90 -8.06
C LEU A 31 -16.67 -8.72 -8.75
N VAL A 32 -17.33 -8.06 -9.70
CA VAL A 32 -16.76 -6.90 -10.42
C VAL A 32 -16.58 -5.72 -9.48
N VAL A 33 -17.56 -5.44 -8.61
CA VAL A 33 -17.48 -4.37 -7.62
C VAL A 33 -16.32 -4.63 -6.65
N GLN A 34 -16.23 -5.84 -6.09
CA GLN A 34 -15.13 -6.20 -5.19
C GLN A 34 -13.76 -6.13 -5.86
N ALA A 35 -13.65 -6.58 -7.11
CA ALA A 35 -12.42 -6.48 -7.87
C ALA A 35 -12.00 -5.02 -8.09
N LEU A 36 -12.96 -4.15 -8.40
CA LEU A 36 -12.72 -2.72 -8.59
C LEU A 36 -12.31 -2.04 -7.28
N GLU A 37 -13.01 -2.30 -6.17
CA GLU A 37 -12.66 -1.77 -4.85
C GLU A 37 -11.24 -2.19 -4.43
N LYS A 38 -10.88 -3.47 -4.67
CA LYS A 38 -9.54 -3.98 -4.40
C LYS A 38 -8.50 -3.26 -5.24
N GLU A 39 -8.75 -3.09 -6.55
CA GLU A 39 -7.84 -2.38 -7.45
C GLU A 39 -7.68 -0.91 -7.05
N MET A 40 -8.77 -0.21 -6.72
CA MET A 40 -8.71 1.17 -6.24
C MET A 40 -7.88 1.27 -4.96
N LYS A 41 -8.09 0.36 -4.00
CA LYS A 41 -7.30 0.31 -2.77
C LYS A 41 -5.82 0.07 -3.04
N TRP A 42 -5.50 -0.83 -3.98
CA TRP A 42 -4.13 -1.13 -4.36
C TRP A 42 -3.45 0.07 -5.03
N ARG A 43 -4.13 0.75 -5.95
CA ARG A 43 -3.62 1.98 -6.58
C ARG A 43 -3.38 3.09 -5.57
N SER A 44 -4.32 3.33 -4.66
CA SER A 44 -4.14 4.34 -3.62
C SER A 44 -2.98 4.00 -2.69
N ALA A 45 -2.84 2.73 -2.30
CA ALA A 45 -1.71 2.27 -1.49
C ALA A 45 -0.37 2.43 -2.22
N TRP A 46 -0.34 2.16 -3.53
CA TRP A 46 0.85 2.34 -4.36
C TRP A 46 1.28 3.82 -4.42
N VAL A 47 0.34 4.73 -4.69
CA VAL A 47 0.60 6.18 -4.70
C VAL A 47 1.12 6.65 -3.34
N ALA A 48 0.50 6.19 -2.25
CA ALA A 48 0.97 6.52 -0.90
C ALA A 48 2.39 5.99 -0.63
N HIS A 49 2.70 4.77 -1.08
CA HIS A 49 4.03 4.20 -0.96
C HIS A 49 5.07 5.04 -1.71
N GLU A 50 4.77 5.43 -2.94
CA GLU A 50 5.64 6.27 -3.77
C GLU A 50 5.91 7.63 -3.09
N GLN A 51 4.87 8.28 -2.57
CA GLN A 51 5.03 9.52 -1.81
C GLN A 51 5.92 9.36 -0.57
N ILE A 52 5.77 8.25 0.17
CA ILE A 52 6.62 7.95 1.33
C ILE A 52 8.09 7.83 0.91
N GLN A 53 8.38 7.16 -0.21
CA GLN A 53 9.76 7.03 -0.72
C GLN A 53 10.34 8.39 -1.10
N ILE A 54 9.56 9.23 -1.79
CA ILE A 54 9.99 10.60 -2.14
C ILE A 54 10.32 11.41 -0.89
N ILE A 55 9.44 11.41 0.11
CA ILE A 55 9.66 12.14 1.37
C ILE A 55 10.88 11.59 2.10
N ARG A 56 11.05 10.27 2.18
CA ARG A 56 12.21 9.65 2.81
C ARG A 56 13.52 10.06 2.15
N GLU A 57 13.55 10.09 0.83
CA GLU A 57 14.75 10.51 0.09
C GLU A 57 15.05 11.99 0.30
N GLN A 58 14.02 12.86 0.28
CA GLN A 58 14.20 14.29 0.60
C GLN A 58 14.73 14.52 2.01
N VAL A 59 14.18 13.81 3.00
CA VAL A 59 14.64 13.90 4.40
C VAL A 59 16.07 13.39 4.51
N LYS A 60 16.40 12.27 3.87
CA LYS A 60 17.75 11.70 3.85
C LYS A 60 18.76 12.65 3.21
N GLN A 61 18.40 13.33 2.12
CA GLN A 61 19.26 14.34 1.49
C GLN A 61 19.46 15.56 2.40
N ARG A 62 18.43 15.98 3.14
CA ARG A 62 18.49 17.16 4.01
C ARG A 62 19.22 16.92 5.34
N THR A 63 18.96 15.78 5.98
CA THR A 63 19.44 15.47 7.34
C THR A 63 20.54 14.41 7.37
N GLY A 64 20.86 13.80 6.23
CA GLY A 64 21.74 12.64 6.17
C GLY A 64 21.07 11.39 6.73
N VAL A 65 21.85 10.33 6.90
CA VAL A 65 21.40 9.12 7.60
C VAL A 65 21.61 9.35 9.09
N HIS A 66 20.56 9.21 9.89
CA HIS A 66 20.71 9.24 11.34
C HIS A 66 21.73 8.16 11.75
N PRO A 67 22.78 8.52 12.49
CA PRO A 67 23.78 7.55 12.91
C PRO A 67 23.14 6.50 13.82
N ASP A 68 23.69 5.29 13.77
CA ASP A 68 23.24 4.20 14.64
C ASP A 68 23.29 4.66 16.11
N PRO A 69 22.16 4.62 16.85
CA PRO A 69 22.14 5.02 18.25
C PRO A 69 22.77 3.97 19.18
N VAL A 70 23.04 2.75 18.73
CA VAL A 70 23.55 1.66 19.57
C VAL A 70 24.88 2.02 20.28
N PRO A 71 25.90 2.60 19.60
CA PRO A 71 27.12 3.05 20.27
C PRO A 71 26.86 4.13 21.34
N LEU A 72 25.94 5.07 21.07
CA LEU A 72 25.57 6.11 22.03
C LEU A 72 24.89 5.50 23.27
N ILE A 73 23.92 4.62 23.07
CA ILE A 73 23.22 3.92 24.16
C ILE A 73 24.21 3.11 24.99
N ARG A 74 25.18 2.46 24.35
CA ARG A 74 26.24 1.70 25.02
C ARG A 74 27.10 2.60 25.91
N ARG A 75 27.58 3.74 25.39
CA ARG A 75 28.33 4.75 26.18
C ARG A 75 27.56 5.27 27.38
N LEU A 76 26.26 5.55 27.21
CA LEU A 76 25.38 6.00 28.29
C LEU A 76 25.19 4.92 29.38
N ARG A 77 25.09 3.64 28.99
CA ARG A 77 24.98 2.50 29.93
C ARG A 77 26.29 2.20 30.67
N GLU A 78 27.42 2.36 29.99
CA GLU A 78 28.77 2.13 30.54
C GLU A 78 29.23 3.28 31.47
N GLY A 79 28.40 4.33 31.64
CA GLY A 79 28.58 5.34 32.68
C GLY A 79 29.39 6.57 32.27
N GLU A 80 29.67 6.78 30.97
CA GLU A 80 30.37 7.99 30.50
C GLU A 80 29.60 9.29 30.80
N ALA A 81 28.29 9.24 31.02
CA ALA A 81 27.46 10.38 31.42
C ALA A 81 27.44 10.67 32.94
N ARG A 82 28.20 9.93 33.76
CA ARG A 82 28.30 10.10 35.22
C ARG A 82 29.61 10.77 35.67
N ARG A 83 30.30 11.50 34.79
CA ARG A 83 31.44 12.32 35.19
C ARG A 83 31.01 13.77 35.26
N ASP A 84 30.87 14.25 36.49
CA ASP A 84 30.86 15.67 36.86
C ASP A 84 32.13 16.38 36.36
#